data_AF-A0A0N0DR58-F1
#
_entry.id   AF-A0A0N0DR58-F1
#
_cell.length_a   1.000
_cell.length_b   1.000
_cell.length_c   1.000
_cell.angle_alpha   90.00
_cell.angle_beta   90.00
_cell.angle_gamma   90.00
#
_symmetry.space_group_name_H-M   'P 1'
#
loop_
_entity.id
_entity.type
_entity.pdbx_description
1 polymer ?
#
loop_
_entity_poly.entity_id
_entity_poly.type
_entity_poly.pdbx_seq_one_letter_code
_entity_poly.pdbx_strand_id
1 'polypeptide(L)'
;MRVLVHVREKIIPLQCGDGTQQVMWLGNAAMIHYDASFGKKFGPPVSIRKEGGVQCDLEARVCDVLDDGQHVFVTLEVDEVEA
;
A
#
# COMPACT_ATOMS: atom_id res chain seq x y z
N MET A 1 -9.62 9.46 7.74
CA MET A 1 -8.40 9.34 6.93
C MET A 1 -8.66 8.50 5.68
N ARG A 2 -8.32 9.02 4.50
CA ARG A 2 -8.31 8.35 3.21
C ARG A 2 -6.87 8.32 2.68
N VAL A 3 -6.40 7.18 2.19
CA VAL A 3 -5.08 7.04 1.57
C VAL A 3 -5.24 6.52 0.14
N LEU A 4 -4.44 7.03 -0.80
CA LEU A 4 -4.47 6.66 -2.21
C LEU A 4 -3.31 5.71 -2.50
N VAL A 5 -3.59 4.40 -2.52
CA VAL A 5 -2.58 3.35 -2.65
C VAL A 5 -2.40 3.00 -4.12
N HIS A 6 -1.21 3.27 -4.67
CA HIS A 6 -0.81 2.84 -6.00
C HIS A 6 -0.30 1.41 -5.94
N VAL A 7 -0.94 0.53 -6.70
CA VAL A 7 -0.51 -0.85 -6.93
C VAL A 7 -0.37 -1.01 -8.44
N ARG A 8 0.88 -1.08 -8.92
CA ARG A 8 1.23 -1.06 -10.35
C ARG A 8 0.49 0.06 -11.10
N GLU A 9 -0.41 -0.28 -12.02
CA GLU A 9 -1.14 0.67 -12.87
C GLU A 9 -2.43 1.23 -12.25
N LYS A 10 -2.82 0.77 -11.05
CA LYS A 10 -4.09 1.15 -10.42
C LYS A 10 -3.88 2.01 -9.18
N ILE A 11 -4.79 2.95 -8.99
CA ILE A 11 -4.91 3.75 -7.76
C ILE A 11 -6.14 3.26 -6.99
N ILE A 12 -5.92 2.80 -5.76
CA ILE A 12 -6.93 2.18 -4.90
C ILE A 12 -7.14 3.09 -3.68
N PRO A 13 -8.28 3.80 -3.60
CA PRO A 13 -8.58 4.63 -2.44
C PRO A 13 -9.02 3.75 -1.26
N LEU A 14 -8.30 3.83 -0.14
CA LEU A 14 -8.66 3.12 1.09
C LEU A 14 -9.17 4.09 2.15
N GLN A 15 -10.32 3.75 2.75
CA GLN A 15 -10.84 4.43 3.92
C GLN A 15 -10.18 3.84 5.17
N CYS A 16 -9.40 4.65 5.86
CA CYS A 16 -8.59 4.22 6.99
C CYS A 16 -9.20 4.60 8.35
N GLY A 17 -10.35 5.28 8.38
CA GLY A 17 -10.95 5.76 9.63
C GLY A 17 -9.99 6.70 10.36
N ASP A 18 -9.66 6.38 11.61
CA ASP A 18 -8.70 7.14 12.43
C ASP A 18 -7.23 6.80 12.13
N GLY A 19 -6.95 5.88 11.18
CA GLY A 19 -5.61 5.55 10.72
C GLY A 19 -4.78 4.72 11.70
N THR A 20 -5.42 4.01 12.63
CA THR A 20 -4.74 3.32 13.72
C THR A 20 -4.10 1.98 13.33
N GLN A 21 -4.46 1.44 12.18
CA GLN A 21 -3.88 0.24 11.60
C GLN A 21 -2.42 0.46 11.17
N GLN A 22 -1.68 -0.63 11.02
CA GLN A 22 -0.30 -0.58 10.54
C GLN A 22 -0.22 -0.20 9.05
N VAL A 23 0.88 0.41 8.62
CA VAL A 23 1.14 0.73 7.21
C VAL A 23 1.06 -0.51 6.33
N MET A 24 1.55 -1.67 6.78
CA MET A 24 1.46 -2.94 6.05
C MET A 24 0.01 -3.31 5.66
N TRP A 25 -0.98 -2.89 6.45
CA TRP A 25 -2.39 -3.11 6.15
C TRP A 25 -2.80 -2.46 4.83
N LEU A 26 -2.24 -1.29 4.47
CA LEU A 26 -2.55 -0.61 3.22
C LEU A 26 -2.23 -1.47 2.00
N GLY A 27 -1.05 -2.11 1.99
CA GLY A 27 -0.64 -2.99 0.90
C GLY A 27 -1.57 -4.20 0.78
N ASN A 28 -1.84 -4.87 1.91
CA ASN A 28 -2.70 -6.06 1.92
C ASN A 28 -4.15 -5.73 1.51
N ALA A 29 -4.71 -4.65 2.04
CA ALA A 29 -6.06 -4.22 1.72
C ALA A 29 -6.17 -3.78 0.25
N ALA A 30 -5.18 -3.04 -0.27
CA ALA A 30 -5.15 -2.65 -1.68
C ALA A 30 -5.07 -3.88 -2.60
N MET A 31 -4.32 -4.92 -2.23
CA MET A 31 -4.22 -6.15 -3.04
C MET A 31 -5.56 -6.88 -3.22
N ILE A 32 -6.40 -6.91 -2.19
CA ILE A 32 -7.77 -7.47 -2.27
C ILE A 32 -8.58 -6.75 -3.35
N HIS A 33 -8.43 -5.44 -3.49
CA HIS A 33 -9.11 -4.65 -4.51
C HIS A 33 -8.41 -4.70 -5.89
N TYR A 34 -7.09 -4.90 -5.92
CA TYR A 34 -6.31 -4.93 -7.16
C TYR A 34 -6.62 -6.19 -7.98
N ASP A 35 -6.68 -7.35 -7.31
CA ASP A 35 -6.94 -8.67 -7.89
C ASP A 35 -8.08 -9.40 -7.17
N ALA A 36 -9.31 -8.95 -7.42
CA ALA A 36 -10.50 -9.50 -6.76
C ALA A 36 -10.75 -10.99 -7.07
N SER A 37 -10.20 -11.54 -8.15
CA SER A 37 -10.29 -12.97 -8.46
C SER A 37 -9.20 -13.81 -7.81
N PHE A 38 -8.20 -13.19 -7.17
CA PHE A 38 -7.00 -13.83 -6.62
C PHE A 38 -6.31 -14.77 -7.63
N GLY A 39 -6.50 -14.52 -8.93
CA GLY A 39 -6.04 -15.37 -10.00
C GLY A 39 -4.58 -15.11 -10.37
N LYS A 40 -4.00 -14.01 -9.87
CA LYS A 40 -2.65 -13.58 -10.18
C LYS A 40 -1.72 -13.81 -8.99
N LYS A 41 -0.48 -14.24 -9.28
CA LYS A 41 0.54 -14.50 -8.27
C LYS A 41 1.56 -13.37 -8.25
N PHE A 42 1.29 -12.36 -7.44
CA PHE A 42 2.22 -11.23 -7.26
C PHE A 42 3.10 -11.33 -6.01
N GLY A 43 2.79 -12.30 -5.13
CA GLY A 43 3.35 -12.34 -3.78
C GLY A 43 2.80 -11.21 -2.89
N PRO A 44 3.26 -11.13 -1.63
CA PRO A 44 2.84 -10.10 -0.70
C PRO A 44 3.44 -8.73 -1.07
N PRO A 45 2.86 -7.63 -0.56
CA PRO A 45 3.55 -6.35 -0.49
C PRO A 45 4.86 -6.48 0.30
N VAL A 46 5.95 -5.90 -0.22
CA VAL A 46 7.28 -5.92 0.42
C VAL A 46 7.76 -4.53 0.80
N SER A 47 7.27 -3.48 0.13
CA SER A 47 7.59 -2.10 0.48
C SER A 47 6.42 -1.15 0.21
N ILE A 48 6.32 -0.09 1.01
CA ILE A 48 5.35 1.00 0.83
C ILE A 48 6.12 2.31 0.95
N ARG A 49 6.04 3.13 -0.09
CA ARG A 49 6.77 4.40 -0.19
C ARG A 49 5.82 5.58 -0.40
N LYS A 50 6.17 6.73 0.17
CA LYS A 50 5.52 8.01 -0.16
C LYS A 50 5.98 8.50 -1.53
N GLU A 51 5.32 9.54 -2.03
CA GLU A 51 5.86 10.35 -3.12
C GLU A 51 7.28 10.85 -2.78
N GLY A 52 8.18 10.84 -3.76
CA GLY A 52 9.61 11.11 -3.56
C GLY A 52 10.44 9.91 -3.09
N GLY A 53 9.83 8.73 -2.95
CA GLY A 53 10.54 7.47 -2.69
C GLY A 53 10.87 7.21 -1.22
N VAL A 54 10.33 8.01 -0.29
CA VAL A 54 10.55 7.83 1.15
C VAL A 54 9.84 6.57 1.64
N GLN A 55 10.61 5.59 2.12
CA GLN A 55 10.09 4.34 2.68
C GLN A 55 9.31 4.60 3.97
N CYS A 56 8.12 4.03 4.05
CA CYS A 56 7.38 3.95 5.30
C CYS A 56 7.85 2.74 6.12
N ASP A 57 7.90 2.90 7.43
CA ASP A 57 7.95 1.77 8.35
C ASP A 57 6.61 1.01 8.25
N LEU A 58 6.69 -0.29 7.95
CA LEU A 58 5.52 -1.14 7.73
C LEU A 58 4.77 -1.44 9.03
N GLU A 59 5.45 -1.36 10.19
CA GLU A 59 4.86 -1.61 11.51
C GLU A 59 4.28 -0.33 12.15
N ALA A 60 4.64 0.84 11.64
CA ALA A 60 4.11 2.11 12.10
C ALA A 60 2.60 2.23 11.81
N ARG A 61 1.90 3.04 12.61
CA ARG A 61 0.48 3.34 12.36
C ARG A 61 0.36 4.32 11.20
N VAL A 62 -0.68 4.13 10.38
CA VAL A 62 -0.93 4.99 9.21
C VAL A 62 -1.02 6.46 9.63
N CYS A 63 -1.73 6.78 10.71
CA CYS A 63 -1.89 8.16 11.20
C CYS A 63 -0.61 8.80 11.74
N ASP A 64 0.41 8.02 12.10
CA ASP A 64 1.67 8.54 12.64
C ASP A 64 2.62 8.96 11.53
N VAL A 65 2.43 8.41 10.31
CA VAL A 65 3.38 8.57 9.20
C VAL A 65 2.75 9.06 7.90
N LEU A 66 1.42 9.14 7.78
CA LEU A 66 0.73 9.61 6.58
C LEU A 66 -0.32 10.68 6.90
N ASP A 67 -0.58 11.54 5.91
CA ASP A 67 -1.63 12.55 5.94
C ASP A 67 -2.91 12.08 5.21
N ASP A 68 -4.04 12.72 5.51
CA ASP A 68 -5.29 12.49 4.77
C ASP A 68 -5.13 12.88 3.30
N GLY A 69 -5.58 11.99 2.40
CA GLY A 69 -5.45 12.14 0.95
C GLY A 69 -4.07 11.77 0.38
N GLN A 70 -3.11 11.36 1.21
CA GLN A 70 -1.75 11.10 0.74
C GLN A 70 -1.66 9.88 -0.21
N HIS A 71 -0.76 9.99 -1.19
CA HIS A 71 -0.42 8.91 -2.09
C HIS A 71 0.74 8.07 -1.56
N VAL A 72 0.61 6.75 -1.69
CA VAL A 72 1.69 5.79 -1.43
C VAL A 72 1.80 4.76 -2.54
N PHE A 73 2.98 4.19 -2.72
CA PHE A 73 3.33 3.26 -3.79
C PHE A 73 3.77 1.94 -3.18
N VAL A 74 3.09 0.86 -3.58
CA VAL A 74 3.37 -0.49 -3.13
C VAL A 74 4.31 -1.18 -4.11
N THR A 75 5.35 -1.84 -3.59
CA THR A 75 6.12 -2.83 -4.35
C THR A 75 5.70 -4.21 -3.87
N LEU A 76 5.45 -5.12 -4.81
CA LEU A 76 5.09 -6.52 -4.54
C LEU A 76 6.34 -7.40 -4.67
N GLU A 77 6.36 -8.54 -4.00
CA GLU A 77 7.49 -9.48 -4.03
C GLU A 77 7.92 -9.84 -5.46
N VAL A 78 6.96 -10.08 -6.37
CA VAL A 78 7.29 -10.41 -7.76
C VAL A 78 8.04 -9.27 -8.48
N ASP A 79 7.82 -8.02 -8.08
CA ASP A 79 8.45 -6.86 -8.69
C ASP A 79 9.93 -6.72 -8.25
N GLU A 80 10.35 -7.33 -7.14
CA GLU A 80 11.76 -7.36 -6.71
C GLU A 80 12.58 -8.40 -7.48
N VAL A 81 11.94 -9.45 -8.00
CA VAL A 81 12.61 -10.54 -8.74
C VAL A 81 12.92 -10.13 -10.19
N GLU A 82 12.22 -9.11 -10.70
CA GLU A 82 12.34 -8.59 -12.06
C GLU A 82 13.26 -7.35 -12.17
N ALA A 83 13.86 -6.89 -11.07
CA ALA A 83 14.66 -5.66 -10.98
C ALA A 83 16.19 -5.87 -11.02
#